data_AF-A0A920JDP7-F1
#
_entry.id   AF-A0A920JDP7-F1
#
_cell.length_a   1.000
_cell.length_b   1.000
_cell.length_c   1.000
_cell.angle_alpha   90.00
_cell.angle_beta   90.00
_cell.angle_gamma   90.00
#
_symmetry.space_group_name_H-M   'P 1'
#
loop_
_entity.id
_entity.type
_entity.pdbx_description
1 polymer ?
#
loop_
_entity_poly.entity_id
_entity_poly.type
_entity_poly.pdbx_seq_one_letter_code
_entity_poly.pdbx_strand_id
1 'polypeptide(L)' 'MKLPQMGDIVRVTCNEVEAAEGLVEITQRSPVPIIADIHFQYKLALAAIDAGVDGFRLNPGNIRKKSRLKK' A
#
# COMPACT_ATOMS: atom_id res chain seq x y z
N MET A 1 21.75 14.46 4.80
CA MET A 1 20.49 14.03 4.18
C MET A 1 19.39 14.93 4.72
N LYS A 2 18.62 15.61 3.86
CA LYS A 2 17.52 16.48 4.32
C LYS A 2 16.32 15.59 4.67
N LEU A 3 15.69 15.82 5.82
CA LEU A 3 14.47 15.09 6.19
C LEU A 3 13.29 15.58 5.34
N PRO A 4 12.36 14.68 4.95
CA PRO A 4 11.14 15.07 4.27
C PRO A 4 10.29 16.00 5.16
N GLN A 5 9.74 17.04 4.53
CA GLN A 5 8.82 18.00 5.12
C GLN A 5 7.36 17.53 4.92
N MET A 6 6.41 18.22 5.56
CA MET A 6 4.99 17.90 5.42
C MET A 6 4.56 18.00 3.95
N GLY A 7 4.03 16.91 3.39
CA GLY A 7 3.59 16.85 1.99
C GLY A 7 4.64 16.30 1.01
N ASP A 8 5.86 16.03 1.44
CA ASP A 8 6.91 15.48 0.56
C ASP A 8 6.68 14.00 0.20
N ILE A 9 5.79 13.30 0.90
CA ILE A 9 5.42 11.90 0.64
C ILE A 9 3.92 11.76 0.87
N VAL A 10 3.22 11.11 -0.06
CA VAL A 10 1.79 10.82 0.06
C VAL A 10 1.57 9.33 0.24
N ARG A 11 0.69 8.97 1.17
CA ARG A 11 0.28 7.59 1.39
C ARG A 11 -1.16 7.39 0.93
N VAL A 12 -1.40 6.35 0.14
CA VAL A 12 -2.70 6.05 -0.47
C VAL A 12 -3.12 4.63 -0.11
N THR A 13 -4.36 4.44 0.35
CA THR A 13 -4.89 3.10 0.65
C THR A 13 -5.06 2.29 -0.62
N CYS A 14 -4.63 1.02 -0.58
CA CYS A 14 -4.88 0.02 -1.62
C CYS A 14 -5.54 -1.21 -0.98
N ASN A 15 -6.87 -1.25 -1.02
CA ASN A 15 -7.72 -2.23 -0.34
C ASN A 15 -8.42 -3.22 -1.29
N GLU A 16 -8.38 -2.96 -2.59
CA GLU A 16 -9.00 -3.76 -3.65
C GLU A 16 -8.21 -3.63 -4.96
N VAL A 17 -8.62 -4.38 -5.99
CA VAL A 17 -7.88 -4.45 -7.27
C VAL A 17 -7.97 -3.13 -8.02
N GLU A 18 -9.15 -2.52 -8.01
CA GLU A 18 -9.45 -1.23 -8.63
C GLU A 18 -8.59 -0.11 -8.01
N ALA A 19 -8.29 -0.21 -6.72
CA ALA A 19 -7.36 0.71 -6.07
C ALA A 19 -5.93 0.53 -6.58
N ALA A 20 -5.49 -0.71 -6.83
CA ALA A 20 -4.18 -0.98 -7.42
C ALA A 20 -4.09 -0.50 -8.88
N GLU A 21 -5.16 -0.64 -9.66
CA GLU A 21 -5.24 -0.07 -11.01
C GLU A 21 -5.16 1.46 -10.99
N GLY A 22 -5.88 2.10 -10.06
CA GLY A 22 -5.80 3.55 -9.84
C GLY A 22 -4.40 4.04 -9.42
N LEU A 23 -3.63 3.22 -8.69
CA LEU A 23 -2.26 3.56 -8.33
C LEU A 23 -1.37 3.77 -9.56
N VAL A 24 -1.60 3.06 -10.67
CA VAL A 24 -0.82 3.22 -11.90
C VAL A 24 -0.92 4.65 -12.45
N GLU A 25 -2.13 5.20 -12.50
CA GLU A 25 -2.36 6.57 -12.96
C GLU A 25 -1.79 7.60 -11.97
N ILE A 26 -1.88 7.32 -10.67
CA ILE A 26 -1.38 8.21 -9.62
C ILE A 26 0.16 8.28 -9.67
N THR A 27 0.85 7.14 -9.70
CA THR A 27 2.32 7.07 -9.67
C THR A 27 2.94 7.73 -10.89
N GLN A 28 2.32 7.59 -12.07
CA GLN A 28 2.79 8.23 -13.30
C GLN A 28 2.70 9.76 -13.32
N ARG A 29 1.77 10.33 -12.54
CA ARG A 29 1.48 11.77 -12.55
C ARG A 29 1.93 12.48 -11.28
N SER A 30 2.26 11.73 -10.23
CA SER A 30 2.53 12.30 -8.92
C SER A 30 3.84 13.10 -8.90
N PRO A 31 3.83 14.35 -8.42
CA PRO A 31 5.06 15.12 -8.21
C PRO A 31 5.83 14.70 -6.95
N VAL A 32 5.27 13.78 -6.15
CA VAL A 32 5.83 13.31 -4.88
C VAL A 32 5.79 11.79 -4.76
N PRO A 33 6.70 11.16 -4.02
CA PRO A 33 6.66 9.72 -3.76
C PRO A 33 5.31 9.23 -3.22
N ILE A 34 4.86 8.10 -3.74
CA ILE A 34 3.62 7.44 -3.38
C ILE A 34 3.91 6.17 -2.60
N ILE A 35 3.34 6.08 -1.40
CA ILE A 35 3.38 4.88 -0.56
C ILE A 35 2.00 4.21 -0.55
N ALA A 36 1.92 2.96 -1.00
CA ALA A 36 0.68 2.18 -0.87
C ALA A 36 0.47 1.69 0.57
N ASP A 37 -0.72 1.91 1.15
CA ASP A 37 -1.12 1.34 2.43
C ASP A 37 -2.01 0.11 2.22
N ILE A 38 -1.50 -1.06 2.61
CA ILE A 38 -2.07 -2.35 2.23
C ILE A 38 -2.41 -3.16 3.47
N HIS A 39 -3.66 -3.62 3.51
CA HIS A 39 -4.22 -4.38 4.61
C HIS A 39 -4.35 -5.86 4.25
N PHE A 40 -3.54 -6.73 4.87
CA PHE A 40 -3.71 -8.20 4.90
C PHE A 40 -3.69 -8.97 3.57
N GLN A 41 -3.44 -8.32 2.45
CA GLN A 41 -3.55 -8.92 1.11
C GLN A 41 -2.23 -8.80 0.36
N TYR A 42 -1.38 -9.83 0.47
CA TYR A 42 -0.09 -9.85 -0.24
C TYR A 42 -0.26 -9.72 -1.77
N LYS A 43 -1.38 -10.19 -2.33
CA LYS A 43 -1.69 -10.03 -3.76
C LYS A 43 -1.83 -8.56 -4.15
N LEU A 44 -2.46 -7.74 -3.30
CA LEU A 44 -2.53 -6.30 -3.51
C LEU A 44 -1.17 -5.63 -3.33
N ALA A 45 -0.29 -6.18 -2.48
CA ALA A 45 1.09 -5.71 -2.39
C ALA A 45 1.88 -5.97 -3.68
N LEU A 46 1.72 -7.13 -4.30
CA LEU A 46 2.30 -7.40 -5.62
C LEU A 46 1.73 -6.45 -6.69
N ALA A 47 0.42 -6.28 -6.73
CA ALA A 47 -0.22 -5.35 -7.67
C ALA A 47 0.24 -3.90 -7.49
N ALA A 48 0.41 -3.45 -6.23
CA ALA A 48 0.94 -2.11 -5.95
C ALA A 48 2.40 -1.93 -6.38
N ILE A 49 3.23 -2.97 -6.23
CA ILE A 49 4.61 -2.97 -6.75
C ILE A 49 4.59 -2.86 -8.27
N ASP A 50 3.75 -3.64 -8.95
CA ASP A 50 3.60 -3.58 -10.41
C ASP A 50 3.08 -2.21 -10.87
N ALA A 51 2.28 -1.53 -10.04
CA ALA A 51 1.83 -0.16 -10.27
C ALA A 51 2.90 0.93 -10.08
N GLY A 52 4.10 0.56 -9.62
CA GLY A 52 5.24 1.48 -9.55
C GLY A 52 5.27 2.40 -8.34
N VAL A 53 4.71 1.98 -7.20
CA VAL A 53 4.81 2.76 -5.95
C VAL A 53 6.26 2.82 -5.44
N ASP A 54 6.65 3.95 -4.86
CA ASP A 54 7.99 4.14 -4.27
C ASP A 54 8.21 3.31 -3.00
N GLY A 55 7.12 2.88 -2.38
CA GLY A 55 7.13 1.96 -1.28
C GLY A 55 5.72 1.50 -0.91
N PHE A 56 5.64 0.54 -0.02
CA PHE A 56 4.37 0.12 0.54
C PHE A 56 4.51 -0.09 2.04
N ARG A 57 3.42 0.16 2.74
CA ARG A 57 3.25 -0.19 4.14
C ARG A 57 2.30 -1.37 4.18
N LEU A 58 2.80 -2.49 4.70
CA LEU A 58 1.97 -3.65 4.97
C LEU A 58 1.54 -3.61 6.43
N ASN A 59 0.25 -3.76 6.67
CA ASN A 59 -0.32 -3.81 8.02
C ASN A 59 -0.53 -5.28 8.44
N PRO A 60 0.22 -5.82 9.42
CA PRO A 60 0.18 -7.26 9.74
C PRO A 60 -0.85 -7.70 10.82
N GLY A 61 -1.63 -6.81 11.46
CA GLY A 61 -2.64 -7.21 12.49
C GLY A 61 -4.10 -7.45 12.02
N ASN A 62 -4.57 -8.67 11.75
CA ASN A 62 -5.20 -9.53 12.75
C ASN A 62 -5.14 -11.01 12.28
N ILE A 63 -3.93 -11.60 12.23
CA ILE A 63 -3.69 -13.02 11.88
C ILE A 63 -4.19 -13.96 13.00
N ARG A 64 -5.46 -13.81 13.40
CA ARG A 64 -6.22 -14.81 14.13
C ARG A 64 -7.60 -14.87 13.49
N LYS A 65 -7.71 -15.67 12.43
CA LYS A 65 -8.96 -16.40 12.19
C LYS A 65 -9.28 -17.12 13.51
N LYS A 66 -10.32 -16.70 14.24
CA LYS A 66 -10.79 -17.41 15.45
C LYS A 66 -11.02 -18.91 15.16
N SER A 67 -11.21 -19.30 13.90
CA SER A 67 -11.30 -20.70 13.45
C SER A 67 -10.00 -21.52 13.54
N ARG A 68 -8.86 -20.96 13.95
CA ARG A 68 -7.64 -21.72 14.31
C ARG A 68 -7.36 -21.81 15.82
N LEU A 69 -8.19 -21.20 16.66
CA LEU A 69 -8.19 -21.47 18.09
C LEU A 69 -8.95 -22.79 18.29
N LYS A 70 -8.27 -23.93 18.07
CA LYS A 70 -8.77 -25.20 18.57
C LYS A 70 -8.87 -25.05 20.11
N LYS A 71 -10.07 -25.26 20.66
CA LYS A 71 -10.20 -25.62 22.07
C LYS A 71 -9.53 -26.96 22.30
#